data_AF-A0A7K4BF21-F1
#
_entry.id   AF-A0A7K4BF21-F1
#
_cell.length_a   1.000
_cell.length_b   1.000
_cell.length_c   1.000
_cell.angle_alpha   90.00
_cell.angle_beta   90.00
_cell.angle_gamma   90.00
#
_symmetry.space_group_name_H-M   'P 1'
#
loop_
_entity.id
_entity.type
_entity.pdbx_description
1 polymer ?
#
loop_
_entity_poly.entity_id
_entity_poly.type
_entity_poly.pdbx_seq_one_letter_code
_entity_poly.pdbx_strand_id
1 'polypeptide(L)' 'MATIGLILCRIGIHRWGRKRGYDEYSSNVIEWEQRCVRCGKRRRWIEVKPDRRR' A
#
# COMPACT_ATOMS: atom_id res chain seq x y z
N MET A 1 -14.34 20.70 9.82
CA MET A 1 -14.11 19.29 10.24
C MET A 1 -12.86 18.75 9.55
N ALA A 2 -11.86 18.33 10.33
CA ALA A 2 -10.65 17.56 9.99
C ALA A 2 -9.63 18.11 8.96
N THR A 3 -9.09 19.32 9.15
CA THR A 3 -7.94 19.85 8.38
C THR A 3 -6.58 19.31 8.85
N ILE A 4 -6.42 19.00 10.14
CA ILE A 4 -5.15 18.51 10.72
C ILE A 4 -4.71 17.18 10.06
N GLY A 5 -5.67 16.28 9.78
CA GLY A 5 -5.37 15.00 9.15
C GLY A 5 -4.75 15.13 7.75
N LEU A 6 -5.15 16.15 6.99
CA LEU A 6 -4.60 16.45 5.66
C LEU A 6 -3.22 17.11 5.74
N ILE A 7 -2.98 17.96 6.75
CA ILE A 7 -1.67 18.59 6.98
C ILE A 7 -0.62 17.53 7.30
N LEU A 8 -0.92 16.57 8.18
CA LEU A 8 -0.02 15.44 8.49
C LEU A 8 0.35 14.64 7.24
N CYS A 9 -0.58 14.48 6.29
CA CYS A 9 -0.30 13.82 5.02
C CYS A 9 0.66 14.62 4.14
N ARG A 10 0.69 15.96 4.22
CA ARG A 10 1.66 16.78 3.46
C ARG A 10 3.08 16.66 3.99
N ILE A 11 3.24 16.44 5.30
CA ILE A 11 4.55 16.25 5.96
C ILE A 11 5.04 14.78 5.82
N GLY A 12 4.23 13.90 5.22
CA GLY A 12 4.58 12.50 4.97
C GLY A 12 4.03 11.50 5.99
N ILE A 13 3.33 11.96 7.03
CA ILE A 13 2.66 11.11 8.01
C ILE A 13 1.31 10.66 7.44
N HIS A 14 1.35 9.57 6.66
CA HIS A 14 0.19 8.98 6.04
C HIS A 14 -0.44 7.89 6.92
N ARG A 15 -1.77 7.93 7.06
CA ARG A 15 -2.54 6.83 7.65
C ARG A 15 -2.93 5.86 6.55
N TRP A 16 -2.12 4.82 6.34
CA TRP A 16 -2.37 3.79 5.35
C TRP A 16 -3.59 2.94 5.72
N GLY A 17 -4.45 2.67 4.75
CA GLY A 17 -5.62 1.81 4.87
C GLY A 17 -5.28 0.33 4.65
N ARG A 18 -6.31 -0.47 4.36
CA ARG A 18 -6.16 -1.92 4.13
C ARG A 18 -5.16 -2.20 3.00
N LYS A 19 -4.28 -3.18 3.24
CA LYS A 19 -3.38 -3.76 2.25
C LYS A 19 -4.21 -4.59 1.26
N ARG A 20 -4.12 -4.29 -0.03
CA ARG A 20 -4.69 -5.09 -1.12
C ARG A 20 -3.53 -5.76 -1.84
N GLY A 21 -3.50 -7.09 -1.85
CA GLY A 21 -2.56 -7.86 -2.65
C GLY A 21 -3.27 -8.34 -3.89
N TYR A 22 -2.74 -8.01 -5.06
CA TYR A 22 -3.09 -8.66 -6.31
C TYR A 22 -2.05 -9.75 -6.55
N ASP A 23 -2.48 -10.98 -6.33
CA ASP A 23 -1.72 -12.19 -6.62
C ASP A 23 -2.19 -12.71 -7.98
N GLU A 24 -1.39 -12.49 -9.01
CA GLU A 24 -1.65 -13.12 -10.29
C GLU A 24 -1.00 -14.52 -10.28
N TYR A 25 -1.80 -15.54 -10.58
CA TYR A 25 -1.42 -16.95 -10.44
C TYR A 25 -0.20 -17.33 -11.30
N SER A 26 0.00 -16.64 -12.43
CA SER A 26 1.11 -16.84 -13.36
C SER A 26 2.36 -16.00 -13.05
N SER A 27 2.31 -15.12 -12.04
CA SER A 27 3.39 -14.20 -11.71
C SER A 27 4.13 -14.67 -10.45
N ASN A 28 5.46 -14.60 -10.46
CA ASN A 28 6.31 -14.85 -9.27
C ASN A 28 6.31 -13.67 -8.27
N VAL A 29 5.40 -12.71 -8.45
CA VAL A 29 5.34 -11.48 -7.67
C VAL A 29 3.92 -11.25 -7.17
N ILE A 30 3.82 -10.60 -6.02
CA ILE A 30 2.59 -10.10 -5.43
C ILE A 30 2.64 -8.59 -5.53
N GLU A 31 1.67 -8.01 -6.21
CA GLU A 31 1.51 -6.56 -6.24
C GLU A 31 0.71 -6.11 -5.03
N TRP A 32 1.35 -5.35 -4.15
CA TRP A 32 0.68 -4.77 -3.00
C TRP A 32 0.32 -3.32 -3.29
N GLU A 33 -0.93 -2.98 -2.98
CA GLU A 33 -1.44 -1.63 -2.99
C GLU A 33 -1.98 -1.25 -1.60
N GLN A 34 -1.63 -0.06 -1.14
CA GLN A 34 -2.26 0.61 0.00
C GLN A 34 -2.69 2.02 -0.38
N ARG A 35 -3.81 2.45 0.18
CA ARG A 35 -4.33 3.81 0.01
C ARG A 35 -4.41 4.51 1.35
N CYS A 36 -3.91 5.75 1.43
CA CYS A 36 -4.08 6.58 2.61
C CYS A 36 -5.55 6.94 2.78
N VAL A 37 -6.13 6.64 3.95
CA VAL A 37 -7.55 6.91 4.23
C VAL A 37 -7.86 8.40 4.37
N ARG A 38 -6.83 9.24 4.56
CA ARG A 38 -6.96 10.70 4.74
C ARG A 38 -6.84 11.45 3.42
N CYS A 39 -5.71 11.33 2.74
CA CYS A 39 -5.41 12.10 1.51
C CYS A 39 -5.58 11.29 0.22
N GLY A 40 -5.88 9.99 0.30
CA GLY A 40 -6.05 9.14 -0.88
C GLY A 40 -4.75 8.76 -1.61
N LYS A 41 -3.57 9.16 -1.12
CA LYS A 41 -2.27 8.78 -1.71
C LYS A 41 -2.17 7.26 -1.82
N ARG A 42 -1.70 6.77 -2.96
CA ARG A 42 -1.49 5.35 -3.24
C ARG A 42 -0.03 4.99 -3.02
N ARG A 43 0.21 3.86 -2.35
CA ARG A 43 1.52 3.23 -2.19
C ARG A 43 1.42 1.86 -2.83
N ARG A 44 2.22 1.63 -3.87
CA ARG A 44 2.32 0.34 -4.56
C ARG A 44 3.73 -0.18 -4.40
N TRP A 45 3.86 -1.47 -4.15
CA TRP A 45 5.15 -2.15 -4.14
C TRP A 45 4.97 -3.60 -4.55
N ILE A 46 6.06 -4.18 -5.02
CA ILE A 46 6.09 -5.53 -5.55
C ILE A 46 6.87 -6.36 -4.55
N GLU A 47 6.28 -7.46 -4.10
CA GLU A 47 6.93 -8.43 -3.22
C GLU A 47 7.08 -9.74 -4.00
N VAL A 48 8.29 -10.25 -4.14
CA VAL A 48 8.52 -11.52 -4.84
C VAL A 48 7.95 -12.64 -3.96
N LYS A 49 7.17 -13.55 -4.54
CA LYS A 49 6.66 -14.72 -3.83
C LYS A 49 7.86 -15.48 -3.27
N PRO A 50 7.85 -15.90 -2.00
CA PRO A 50 8.94 -16.70 -1.46
C PRO A 50 9.08 -17.96 -2.32
N ASP A 51 10.29 -18.17 -2.87
CA ASP A 51 10.59 -19.38 -3.62
C ASP A 51 10.45 -20.56 -2.67
N ARG A 52 9.42 -21.40 -2.89
CA ARG A 52 9.13 -22.58 -2.06
C ARG A 52 10.15 -23.71 -2.24
N ARG A 53 11.35 -23.47 -2.79
CA ARG A 53 12.46 -24.43 -2.75
C ARG A 53 13.42 -24.10 -1.60
N ARG A 54 13.01 -24.38 -0.37
CA ARG A 54 13.97 -24.69 0.70
C ARG A 54 13.34 -25.51 1.80
#